data_AF-A0A651F1P3-F1
#
_entry.id   AF-A0A651F1P3-F1
#
_cell.length_a   1.000
_cell.length_b   1.000
_cell.length_c   1.000
_cell.angle_alpha   90.00
_cell.angle_beta   90.00
_cell.angle_gamma   90.00
#
_symmetry.space_group_name_H-M   'P 1'
#
loop_
_entity.id
_entity.type
_entity.pdbx_description
1 polymer ?
#
loop_
_entity_poly.entity_id
_entity_poly.type
_entity_poly.pdbx_seq_one_letter_code
_entity_poly.pdbx_strand_id
1 'polypeptide(L)'
;MRHAVLLIVCLLAIARPAFGDGVQREEVLFEVTQTTAFGQSVFVLGDLPELGGGDVRRAVKLEPSAYPVWRVRIAIPVNRSFSYQYYIRQDGPTQIGNPANGTPVGPVLQGQTSTVAAGPKIVIVDATFPDAVLHWRQQAGSAGGSYTQTALYDIGPGASGSERRWSVQEGVGVSGESIEFYVTSASGPGRIPSAGTHSTTLDAVLARQTGIFSYVPAPTVSPQRQENFFSFPSTILGENRPYRVLLPRGYDEHTDQHYPVLYMHDGQNVFDIGPFGSWNADETAEQMMRLGKMREIIIVGIDNTGGSARFRDYIPAGDSTGQGAIYAAFIKQELKPVIDANYRTLTGSGTTGSMGSSLGGVCAMYHGWDHHDTFERIGSFSGSWAFVPNFVSRLNSEANPDVRVYLDSGDSGTSNDGYWGTFSLRDALVSKAAALHPYAIEGGLRYVVGFGQQHNEAAWAARLPFAFEYLYPASESPNGLAGVVLARRADVNGNGLEDVEDLYAFESGEGPYLDVIRDGVSSVDENRAELRSILRAGETLEMLGTR
;
A
#
# COMPACT_ATOMS: atom_id res chain seq x y z
N MET A 1 2.45 -10.63 44.47
CA MET A 1 3.82 -10.65 43.92
C MET A 1 4.00 -11.91 43.09
N ARG A 2 3.83 -11.80 41.78
CA ARG A 2 4.29 -12.81 40.81
C ARG A 2 4.96 -12.02 39.71
N HIS A 3 6.22 -12.34 39.50
CA HIS A 3 7.17 -11.64 38.65
C HIS A 3 6.65 -11.60 37.21
N ALA A 4 6.53 -10.40 36.65
CA ALA A 4 6.52 -10.25 35.20
C ALA A 4 7.93 -10.65 34.74
N VAL A 5 8.07 -11.87 34.25
CA VAL A 5 9.31 -12.32 33.62
C VAL A 5 9.36 -11.63 32.27
N LEU A 6 10.24 -10.64 32.16
CA LEU A 6 10.62 -10.04 30.88
C LEU A 6 11.41 -11.10 30.12
N LEU A 7 10.74 -11.89 29.29
CA LEU A 7 11.38 -12.72 28.29
C LEU A 7 11.32 -11.95 26.96
N ILE A 8 12.30 -11.07 26.73
CA ILE A 8 12.61 -10.61 25.37
C ILE A 8 13.26 -11.82 24.69
N VAL A 9 12.43 -12.70 24.13
CA VAL A 9 12.93 -13.69 23.18
C VAL A 9 13.05 -12.95 21.85
N CYS A 10 14.20 -12.30 21.63
CA CYS A 10 14.71 -12.09 20.28
C CYS A 10 15.05 -13.47 19.71
N LEU A 11 14.03 -14.24 19.33
CA LEU A 11 14.22 -15.31 18.37
C LEU A 11 14.70 -14.60 17.11
N LEU A 12 15.91 -14.95 16.66
CA LEU A 12 16.40 -14.55 15.34
C LEU A 12 15.25 -14.64 14.37
N ALA A 13 14.79 -13.49 13.90
CA ALA A 13 13.81 -13.40 12.85
C ALA A 13 14.38 -14.24 11.71
N ILE A 14 13.62 -15.25 11.29
CA ILE A 14 13.75 -15.68 9.89
C ILE A 14 13.31 -14.42 9.15
N ALA A 15 14.28 -13.63 8.68
CA ALA A 15 14.04 -12.53 7.77
C ALA A 15 13.41 -13.14 6.52
N ARG A 16 12.09 -13.26 6.53
CA ARG A 16 11.31 -13.51 5.34
C ARG A 16 11.20 -12.17 4.64
N PRO A 17 11.25 -12.14 3.31
CA PRO A 17 10.91 -10.92 2.59
C PRO A 17 9.47 -10.59 2.98
N ALA A 18 9.29 -9.59 3.85
CA ALA A 18 7.99 -8.95 3.98
C ALA A 18 7.58 -8.57 2.56
N PHE A 19 6.36 -8.91 2.13
CA PHE A 19 5.80 -8.39 0.89
C PHE A 19 6.12 -6.91 0.86
N GLY A 20 6.99 -6.52 -0.07
CA GLY A 20 7.84 -5.37 0.14
C GLY A 20 7.10 -4.09 -0.11
N ASP A 21 6.49 -3.49 0.90
CA ASP A 21 6.01 -2.10 0.89
C ASP A 21 7.18 -1.10 0.83
N GLY A 22 8.35 -1.47 0.30
CA GLY A 22 9.60 -0.69 0.35
C GLY A 22 10.13 -0.38 1.76
N VAL A 23 9.34 -0.61 2.82
CA VAL A 23 9.68 -0.34 4.22
C VAL A 23 10.03 -1.67 4.87
N GLN A 24 11.28 -1.85 5.27
CA GLN A 24 11.64 -3.06 6.00
C GLN A 24 10.86 -3.12 7.32
N ARG A 25 10.22 -4.26 7.60
CA ARG A 25 9.44 -4.52 8.80
C ARG A 25 10.01 -5.69 9.58
N GLU A 26 9.90 -5.61 10.90
CA GLU A 26 10.22 -6.67 11.85
C GLU A 26 8.94 -7.17 12.52
N GLU A 27 8.76 -8.49 12.57
CA GLU A 27 7.65 -9.09 13.32
C GLU A 27 7.95 -9.12 14.82
N VAL A 28 7.29 -8.25 15.56
CA VAL A 28 7.42 -8.17 17.02
C VAL A 28 6.32 -8.99 17.69
N LEU A 29 6.71 -9.89 18.59
CA LEU A 29 5.77 -10.67 19.42
C LEU A 29 5.40 -9.88 20.67
N PHE A 30 4.11 -9.57 20.81
CA PHE A 30 3.53 -9.04 22.04
C PHE A 30 2.89 -10.19 22.80
N GLU A 31 3.23 -10.34 24.08
CA GLU A 31 2.72 -11.42 24.93
C GLU A 31 2.46 -10.91 26.37
N VAL A 32 1.36 -11.36 26.95
CA VAL A 32 1.02 -11.08 28.36
C VAL A 32 0.20 -12.22 28.96
N THR A 33 0.49 -12.57 30.22
CA THR A 33 -0.34 -13.47 31.01
C THR A 33 -1.40 -12.66 31.74
N GLN A 34 -2.67 -12.78 31.34
CA GLN A 34 -3.77 -12.02 31.92
C GLN A 34 -5.08 -12.82 31.88
N THR A 35 -5.75 -12.92 33.03
CA THR A 35 -7.09 -13.51 33.11
C THR A 35 -8.14 -12.49 32.72
N THR A 36 -9.16 -12.92 31.98
CA THR A 36 -10.29 -12.09 31.54
C THR A 36 -11.62 -12.69 31.98
N ALA A 37 -12.67 -11.88 32.02
CA ALA A 37 -14.05 -12.35 32.15
C ALA A 37 -14.67 -12.67 30.78
N PHE A 38 -15.86 -13.27 30.78
CA PHE A 38 -16.61 -13.48 29.55
C PHE A 38 -16.85 -12.16 28.80
N GLY A 39 -16.62 -12.15 27.49
CA GLY A 39 -16.71 -10.95 26.63
C GLY A 39 -15.50 -10.01 26.69
N GLN A 40 -14.49 -10.32 27.52
CA GLN A 40 -13.27 -9.53 27.61
C GLN A 40 -12.11 -10.18 26.85
N SER A 41 -11.41 -9.36 26.10
CA SER A 41 -10.18 -9.71 25.40
C SER A 41 -9.05 -8.75 25.78
N VAL A 42 -7.81 -9.21 25.62
CA VAL A 42 -6.61 -8.38 25.84
C VAL A 42 -6.18 -7.74 24.52
N PHE A 43 -5.79 -6.47 24.58
CA PHE A 43 -5.32 -5.67 23.46
C PHE A 43 -4.00 -5.02 23.80
N VAL A 44 -3.20 -4.70 22.79
CA VAL A 44 -2.02 -3.84 22.89
C VAL A 44 -2.32 -2.50 22.23
N LEU A 45 -1.99 -1.41 22.91
CA LEU A 45 -2.07 -0.05 22.41
C LEU A 45 -0.71 0.61 22.57
N GLY A 46 -0.23 1.29 21.53
CA GLY A 46 1.02 2.03 21.54
C GLY A 46 0.94 3.32 20.74
N ASP A 47 2.05 4.04 20.71
CA ASP A 47 2.21 5.33 20.03
C ASP A 47 2.36 5.22 18.50
N LEU A 48 2.86 4.10 17.98
CA LEU A 48 2.94 3.84 16.55
C LEU A 48 1.56 3.56 15.92
N PRO A 49 1.34 3.91 14.63
CA PRO A 49 0.12 3.56 13.90
C PRO A 49 -0.22 2.07 13.92
N GLU A 50 0.78 1.20 13.75
CA GLU A 50 0.65 -0.27 13.80
C GLU A 50 0.18 -0.77 15.17
N LEU A 51 0.37 0.03 16.22
CA LEU A 51 -0.05 -0.26 17.60
C LEU A 51 -1.31 0.54 18.00
N GLY A 52 -2.00 1.17 17.04
CA GLY A 52 -3.23 1.93 17.27
C GLY A 52 -3.03 3.44 17.46
N GLY A 53 -1.78 3.95 17.49
CA GLY A 53 -1.48 5.38 17.48
C GLY A 53 -2.06 6.17 18.65
N GLY A 54 -2.12 5.56 19.84
CA GLY A 54 -2.73 6.14 21.04
C GLY A 54 -4.26 6.16 21.06
N ASP A 55 -4.93 5.71 19.98
CA ASP A 55 -6.39 5.56 19.94
C ASP A 55 -6.80 4.16 20.39
N VAL A 56 -7.38 4.04 21.60
CA VAL A 56 -7.83 2.76 22.16
C VAL A 56 -8.80 2.01 21.25
N ARG A 57 -9.57 2.70 20.40
CA ARG A 57 -10.48 2.06 19.45
C ARG A 57 -9.71 1.21 18.43
N ARG A 58 -8.48 1.62 18.10
CA ARG A 58 -7.56 0.97 17.16
C ARG A 58 -6.53 0.06 17.83
N ALA A 59 -6.62 -0.16 19.15
CA ALA A 59 -5.75 -1.11 19.84
C ALA A 59 -5.85 -2.49 19.17
N VAL A 60 -4.72 -3.20 19.08
CA VAL A 60 -4.61 -4.49 18.39
C VAL A 60 -4.97 -5.62 19.35
N LYS A 61 -5.91 -6.48 18.97
CA LYS A 61 -6.33 -7.63 19.77
C LYS A 61 -5.22 -8.69 19.84
N LEU A 62 -5.03 -9.27 21.03
CA LEU A 62 -4.22 -10.47 21.22
C LEU A 62 -5.10 -11.73 21.13
N GLU A 63 -4.53 -12.84 20.66
CA GLU A 63 -5.18 -14.15 20.58
C GLU A 63 -4.88 -15.00 21.85
N PRO A 64 -5.87 -15.75 22.41
CA PRO A 64 -5.73 -16.47 23.67
C PRO A 64 -5.53 -18.00 23.56
N SER A 65 -4.98 -18.52 22.46
CA SER A 65 -4.83 -19.97 22.21
C SER A 65 -4.11 -20.76 23.31
N ALA A 66 -3.31 -20.08 24.15
CA ALA A 66 -2.63 -20.64 25.32
C ALA A 66 -3.12 -20.01 26.64
N TYR A 67 -4.43 -19.77 26.78
CA TYR A 67 -5.04 -19.08 27.93
C TYR A 67 -4.50 -19.55 29.30
N PRO A 68 -4.12 -18.64 30.21
CA PRO A 68 -4.34 -17.19 30.18
C PRO A 68 -3.22 -16.38 29.50
N VAL A 69 -2.39 -17.00 28.66
CA VAL A 69 -1.41 -16.28 27.83
C VAL A 69 -2.11 -15.76 26.58
N TRP A 70 -1.98 -14.45 26.37
CA TRP A 70 -2.45 -13.73 25.20
C TRP A 70 -1.25 -13.28 24.38
N ARG A 71 -1.30 -13.43 23.05
CA ARG A 71 -0.21 -13.00 22.18
C ARG A 71 -0.65 -12.49 20.82
N VAL A 72 0.21 -11.76 20.13
CA VAL A 72 0.03 -11.38 18.71
C VAL A 72 1.38 -11.01 18.11
N ARG A 73 1.60 -11.32 16.83
CA ARG A 73 2.72 -10.78 16.06
C ARG A 73 2.25 -9.55 15.27
N ILE A 74 3.04 -8.49 15.32
CA ILE A 74 2.76 -7.24 14.59
C ILE A 74 4.02 -6.88 13.80
N ALA A 75 3.88 -6.64 12.50
CA ALA A 75 4.96 -6.22 11.63
C ALA A 75 5.18 -4.70 11.75
N ILE A 76 6.17 -4.32 12.55
CA ILE A 76 6.51 -2.92 12.83
C ILE A 76 7.67 -2.51 11.92
N PRO A 77 7.66 -1.31 11.30
CA PRO A 77 8.81 -0.81 10.56
C PRO A 77 10.11 -0.86 11.39
N VAL A 78 11.24 -1.17 10.73
CA VAL A 78 12.57 -1.06 11.35
C VAL A 78 12.88 0.41 11.71
N ASN A 79 13.90 0.65 12.54
CA ASN A 79 14.26 1.98 13.04
C ASN A 79 13.17 2.69 13.84
N ARG A 80 12.37 1.95 14.61
CA ARG A 80 11.31 2.51 15.44
C ARG A 80 11.57 2.23 16.90
N SER A 81 11.65 3.29 17.71
CA SER A 81 11.35 3.21 19.14
C SER A 81 9.86 3.40 19.35
N PHE A 82 9.26 2.66 20.27
CA PHE A 82 7.83 2.74 20.55
C PHE A 82 7.51 2.46 22.00
N SER A 83 6.42 3.04 22.47
CA SER A 83 5.84 2.78 23.78
C SER A 83 4.51 2.05 23.62
N TYR A 84 4.20 1.15 24.57
CA TYR A 84 2.95 0.38 24.52
C TYR A 84 2.46 -0.04 25.90
N GLN A 85 1.17 -0.33 26.01
CA GLN A 85 0.53 -0.84 27.21
C GLN A 85 -0.57 -1.83 26.82
N TYR A 86 -0.83 -2.81 27.68
CA TYR A 86 -1.91 -3.76 27.47
C TYR A 86 -3.23 -3.21 28.04
N TYR A 87 -4.35 -3.58 27.44
CA TYR A 87 -5.68 -3.18 27.85
C TYR A 87 -6.62 -4.38 27.87
N ILE A 88 -7.47 -4.47 28.89
CA ILE A 88 -8.66 -5.31 28.85
C ILE A 88 -9.79 -4.50 28.23
N ARG A 89 -10.41 -5.03 27.17
CA ARG A 89 -11.54 -4.41 26.47
C ARG A 89 -12.67 -5.42 26.30
N GLN A 90 -13.89 -4.93 26.25
CA GLN A 90 -15.04 -5.72 25.79
C GLN A 90 -14.96 -5.86 24.27
N ASP A 91 -15.11 -7.08 23.74
CA ASP A 91 -14.93 -7.39 22.32
C ASP A 91 -16.24 -7.38 21.51
N GLY A 92 -17.35 -6.93 22.12
CA GLY A 92 -18.63 -6.82 21.44
C GLY A 92 -18.68 -5.74 20.36
N PRO A 93 -19.52 -5.91 19.31
CA PRO A 93 -19.64 -4.95 18.21
C PRO A 93 -20.05 -3.55 18.67
N THR A 94 -20.88 -3.43 19.72
CA THR A 94 -21.26 -2.12 20.29
C THR A 94 -20.18 -1.49 21.17
N GLN A 95 -19.13 -2.24 21.51
CA GLN A 95 -18.08 -1.82 22.44
C GLN A 95 -16.77 -1.48 21.72
N ILE A 96 -16.48 -2.11 20.59
CA ILE A 96 -15.19 -1.96 19.91
C ILE A 96 -14.93 -0.51 19.43
N GLY A 97 -15.97 0.21 19.03
CA GLY A 97 -15.90 1.63 18.66
C GLY A 97 -15.95 2.62 19.83
N ASN A 98 -16.13 2.17 21.08
CA ASN A 98 -16.26 3.05 22.24
C ASN A 98 -14.86 3.49 22.75
N PRO A 99 -14.52 4.79 22.75
CA PRO A 99 -13.23 5.28 23.24
C PRO A 99 -13.03 5.13 24.76
N ALA A 100 -14.08 4.83 25.52
CA ALA A 100 -13.96 4.50 26.95
C ALA A 100 -13.79 3.00 27.21
N ASN A 101 -13.84 2.15 26.17
CA ASN A 101 -13.68 0.70 26.30
C ASN A 101 -12.20 0.32 26.36
N GLY A 102 -11.63 0.42 27.56
CA GLY A 102 -10.29 -0.08 27.86
C GLY A 102 -9.88 0.19 29.31
N THR A 103 -9.45 -0.87 30.00
CA THR A 103 -8.79 -0.76 31.31
C THR A 103 -7.32 -1.14 31.14
N PRO A 104 -6.37 -0.24 31.48
CA PRO A 104 -4.95 -0.52 31.33
C PRO A 104 -4.51 -1.68 32.23
N VAL A 105 -3.58 -2.49 31.74
CA VAL A 105 -2.97 -3.63 32.41
C VAL A 105 -1.46 -3.42 32.47
N GLY A 106 -0.93 -3.38 33.69
CA GLY A 106 0.51 -3.18 33.91
C GLY A 106 1.00 -1.77 33.60
N PRO A 107 2.31 -1.53 33.64
CA PRO A 107 2.91 -0.24 33.29
C PRO A 107 2.96 -0.03 31.78
N VAL A 108 3.26 1.21 31.36
CA VAL A 108 3.71 1.49 29.99
C VAL A 108 5.09 0.86 29.80
N LEU A 109 5.23 0.10 28.73
CA LEU A 109 6.45 -0.59 28.31
C LEU A 109 7.05 0.12 27.09
N GLN A 110 8.31 -0.18 26.81
CA GLN A 110 9.07 0.39 25.70
C GLN A 110 9.61 -0.76 24.84
N GLY A 111 9.67 -0.54 23.54
CA GLY A 111 10.25 -1.45 22.56
C GLY A 111 11.05 -0.69 21.52
N GLN A 112 11.91 -1.42 20.82
CA GLN A 112 12.71 -0.89 19.73
C GLN A 112 12.87 -1.99 18.67
N THR A 113 12.56 -1.67 17.41
CA THR A 113 12.86 -2.53 16.28
C THR A 113 14.33 -2.42 15.89
N SER A 114 14.80 -3.40 15.12
CA SER A 114 16.15 -3.47 14.59
C SER A 114 16.57 -2.16 13.94
N THR A 115 17.81 -1.74 14.19
CA THR A 115 18.39 -0.56 13.56
C THR A 115 18.99 -0.94 12.21
N VAL A 116 18.53 -0.29 11.16
CA VAL A 116 19.05 -0.38 9.80
C VAL A 116 19.52 1.02 9.41
N ALA A 117 20.61 1.15 8.65
CA ALA A 117 21.04 2.47 8.18
C ALA A 117 19.89 3.13 7.40
N ALA A 118 19.30 4.19 7.97
CA ALA A 118 18.25 4.95 7.33
C ALA A 118 18.89 6.12 6.57
N GLY A 119 18.70 6.13 5.25
CA GLY A 119 19.02 7.30 4.44
C GLY A 119 18.06 8.46 4.75
N PRO A 120 18.43 9.70 4.43
CA PRO A 120 17.52 10.82 4.56
C PRO A 120 16.54 10.85 3.38
N LYS A 121 15.36 11.45 3.52
CA LYS A 121 14.39 11.57 2.42
C LYS A 121 14.77 12.68 1.46
N ILE A 122 14.34 12.55 0.22
CA ILE A 122 14.53 13.55 -0.81
C ILE A 122 13.19 14.14 -1.22
N VAL A 123 13.05 15.45 -1.07
CA VAL A 123 11.89 16.20 -1.55
C VAL A 123 12.34 17.05 -2.73
N ILE A 124 11.69 16.81 -3.87
CA ILE A 124 11.83 17.55 -5.13
C ILE A 124 10.51 18.30 -5.36
N VAL A 125 10.57 19.49 -5.95
CA VAL A 125 9.37 20.27 -6.31
C VAL A 125 9.59 20.97 -7.64
N ASP A 126 8.58 20.91 -8.52
CA ASP A 126 8.50 21.79 -9.68
C ASP A 126 7.71 23.04 -9.28
N ALA A 127 8.32 24.22 -9.39
CA ALA A 127 7.70 25.47 -8.98
C ALA A 127 8.14 26.64 -9.87
N THR A 128 7.25 27.63 -10.02
CA THR A 128 7.54 28.91 -10.67
C THR A 128 8.22 29.92 -9.74
N PHE A 129 8.52 29.51 -8.50
CA PHE A 129 9.17 30.37 -7.52
C PHE A 129 10.62 30.66 -7.93
N PRO A 130 11.12 31.88 -7.70
CA PRO A 130 12.53 32.20 -7.91
C PRO A 130 13.43 31.64 -6.80
N ASP A 131 12.85 31.27 -5.65
CA ASP A 131 13.55 30.74 -4.47
C ASP A 131 12.63 29.85 -3.62
N ALA A 132 12.76 28.53 -3.73
CA ALA A 132 11.86 27.61 -3.02
C ALA A 132 12.36 27.26 -1.61
N VAL A 133 11.45 27.27 -0.63
CA VAL A 133 11.70 26.88 0.77
C VAL A 133 10.75 25.76 1.15
N LEU A 134 11.30 24.63 1.60
CA LEU A 134 10.56 23.51 2.14
C LEU A 134 10.29 23.72 3.63
N HIS A 135 9.04 23.56 4.03
CA HIS A 135 8.60 23.51 5.42
C HIS A 135 8.18 22.07 5.70
N TRP A 136 8.88 21.37 6.59
CA TRP A 136 8.57 19.96 6.87
C TRP A 136 8.63 19.61 8.37
N ARG A 137 7.99 18.50 8.75
CA ARG A 137 8.10 17.88 10.08
C ARG A 137 7.94 16.36 10.00
N GLN A 138 8.52 15.66 10.98
CA GLN A 138 8.61 14.19 11.02
C GLN A 138 7.30 13.47 11.38
N GLN A 139 6.29 14.17 11.91
CA GLN A 139 5.04 13.53 12.31
C GLN A 139 3.85 14.28 11.71
N ALA A 140 3.12 13.60 10.81
CA ALA A 140 1.84 14.09 10.33
C ALA A 140 0.80 14.02 11.47
N GLY A 141 0.08 15.12 11.71
CA GLY A 141 -1.07 15.12 12.63
C GLY A 141 -0.81 15.51 14.10
N SER A 142 0.42 15.82 14.52
CA SER A 142 0.63 16.50 15.80
C SER A 142 0.16 17.95 15.69
N ALA A 143 -1.04 18.25 16.16
CA ALA A 143 -1.50 19.64 16.34
C ALA A 143 -0.48 20.36 17.24
N GLY A 144 0.24 21.36 16.69
CA GLY A 144 1.18 22.19 17.44
C GLY A 144 2.68 21.93 17.23
N GLY A 145 3.10 20.98 16.38
CA GLY A 145 4.53 20.81 16.03
C GLY A 145 5.03 21.89 15.06
N SER A 146 6.13 22.57 15.41
CA SER A 146 6.81 23.55 14.54
C SER A 146 7.36 22.88 13.27
N TYR A 147 7.30 23.60 12.14
CA TYR A 147 7.93 23.17 10.90
C TYR A 147 9.42 23.55 10.89
N THR A 148 10.25 22.62 10.45
CA THR A 148 11.64 22.89 10.07
C THR A 148 11.64 23.52 8.68
N GLN A 149 12.40 24.60 8.51
CA GLN A 149 12.57 25.27 7.22
C GLN A 149 13.89 24.83 6.59
N THR A 150 13.85 24.45 5.32
CA THR A 150 15.00 24.01 4.55
C THR A 150 14.97 24.72 3.20
N ALA A 151 16.00 25.50 2.90
CA ALA A 151 16.14 26.12 1.57
C ALA A 151 16.32 25.01 0.52
N LEU A 152 15.65 25.16 -0.62
CA LEU A 152 15.79 24.25 -1.74
C LEU A 152 16.74 24.86 -2.78
N TYR A 153 17.41 23.97 -3.50
CA TYR A 153 18.41 24.29 -4.50
C TYR A 153 17.84 24.02 -5.87
N ASP A 154 18.10 24.95 -6.79
CA ASP A 154 17.67 24.83 -8.17
C ASP A 154 18.50 23.75 -8.87
N ILE A 155 17.83 22.67 -9.25
CA ILE A 155 18.40 21.53 -9.97
C ILE A 155 17.97 21.53 -11.44
N GLY A 156 17.58 22.68 -12.00
CA GLY A 156 17.36 22.86 -13.43
C GLY A 156 15.90 23.12 -13.84
N PRO A 157 15.59 22.95 -15.14
CA PRO A 157 14.24 23.17 -15.65
C PRO A 157 13.20 22.26 -14.99
N GLY A 158 12.03 22.83 -14.70
CA GLY A 158 10.85 22.11 -14.21
C GLY A 158 10.06 21.46 -15.33
N ALA A 159 8.80 21.13 -15.05
CA ALA A 159 7.92 20.44 -15.99
C ALA A 159 7.52 21.32 -17.18
N SER A 160 7.32 22.62 -16.93
CA SER A 160 7.02 23.63 -17.95
C SER A 160 8.19 24.60 -18.13
N GLY A 161 8.21 25.31 -19.27
CA GLY A 161 9.27 26.29 -19.57
C GLY A 161 9.36 27.47 -18.59
N SER A 162 8.35 27.70 -17.76
CA SER A 162 8.33 28.72 -16.70
C SER A 162 8.64 28.18 -15.30
N GLU A 163 8.76 26.86 -15.13
CA GLU A 163 9.06 26.24 -13.85
C GLU A 163 10.54 25.93 -13.72
N ARG A 164 11.03 26.00 -12.49
CA ARG A 164 12.31 25.45 -12.05
C ARG A 164 12.05 24.24 -11.17
N ARG A 165 12.95 23.28 -11.22
CA ARG A 165 12.93 22.11 -10.35
C ARG A 165 13.87 22.35 -9.19
N TRP A 166 13.37 22.14 -7.98
CA TRP A 166 14.09 22.39 -6.75
C TRP A 166 14.23 21.11 -5.94
N SER A 167 15.34 20.92 -5.25
CA SER A 167 15.56 19.79 -4.35
C SER A 167 16.27 20.23 -3.07
N VAL A 168 16.08 19.47 -2.00
CA VAL A 168 16.93 19.59 -0.80
C VAL A 168 18.38 19.25 -1.17
N GLN A 169 19.38 19.95 -0.58
CA GLN A 169 20.82 19.64 -0.75
C GLN A 169 21.28 18.51 0.17
N GLU A 170 20.75 18.46 1.38
CA GLU A 170 20.88 17.34 2.31
C GLU A 170 19.48 16.76 2.50
N GLY A 171 19.35 15.44 2.56
CA GLY A 171 18.01 14.86 2.71
C GLY A 171 17.36 15.26 4.06
N VAL A 172 16.05 15.10 4.14
CA VAL A 172 15.23 15.51 5.29
C VAL A 172 14.55 14.32 5.95
N GLY A 173 14.27 14.43 7.24
CA GLY A 173 13.56 13.41 7.99
C GLY A 173 14.22 12.03 7.96
N VAL A 174 13.43 11.03 8.34
CA VAL A 174 13.87 9.63 8.49
C VAL A 174 13.25 8.76 7.39
N SER A 175 14.05 8.00 6.67
CA SER A 175 13.57 7.03 5.67
C SER A 175 12.51 6.07 6.23
N GLY A 176 11.49 5.78 5.42
CA GLY A 176 10.33 4.96 5.77
C GLY A 176 9.34 5.59 6.76
N GLU A 177 9.66 6.73 7.39
CA GLU A 177 8.69 7.46 8.22
C GLU A 177 7.82 8.40 7.39
N SER A 178 6.63 8.74 7.88
CA SER A 178 5.82 9.76 7.22
C SER A 178 6.39 11.14 7.51
N ILE A 179 6.58 11.99 6.50
CA ILE A 179 6.79 13.43 6.70
C ILE A 179 5.53 14.19 6.31
N GLU A 180 5.30 15.34 6.94
CA GLU A 180 4.31 16.33 6.52
C GLU A 180 5.04 17.58 6.03
N PHE A 181 4.68 18.10 4.86
CA PHE A 181 5.41 19.22 4.26
C PHE A 181 4.57 20.10 3.32
N TYR A 182 5.09 21.31 3.07
CA TYR A 182 4.67 22.22 2.00
C TYR A 182 5.85 23.10 1.58
N VAL A 183 5.76 23.75 0.42
CA VAL A 183 6.81 24.60 -0.15
C VAL A 183 6.29 26.01 -0.34
N THR A 184 7.12 27.03 -0.08
CA THR A 184 6.81 28.45 -0.35
C THR A 184 7.91 29.11 -1.18
N SER A 185 7.63 30.29 -1.73
CA SER A 185 8.70 31.22 -2.15
C SER A 185 9.26 31.96 -0.93
N ALA A 186 10.58 32.16 -0.88
CA ALA A 186 11.21 32.97 0.17
C ALA A 186 11.06 34.49 -0.08
N SER A 187 11.04 34.92 -1.34
CA SER A 187 11.03 36.32 -1.77
C SER A 187 9.67 36.86 -2.18
N GLY A 188 8.62 36.03 -2.19
CA GLY A 188 7.31 36.48 -2.67
C GLY A 188 6.14 35.54 -2.37
N PRO A 189 4.96 35.85 -2.94
CA PRO A 189 3.78 35.02 -2.78
C PRO A 189 3.93 33.72 -3.57
N GLY A 190 3.59 32.59 -2.95
CA GLY A 190 3.64 31.31 -3.63
C GLY A 190 3.66 30.15 -2.64
N ARG A 191 2.83 29.13 -2.86
CA ARG A 191 2.77 27.94 -2.00
C ARG A 191 2.35 26.70 -2.77
N ILE A 192 3.00 25.56 -2.51
CA ILE A 192 2.65 24.24 -3.03
C ILE A 192 2.53 23.25 -1.85
N PRO A 193 1.39 22.59 -1.63
CA PRO A 193 0.12 22.86 -2.30
C PRO A 193 -0.42 24.24 -1.88
N SER A 194 -1.23 24.87 -2.73
CA SER A 194 -1.83 26.18 -2.42
C SER A 194 -2.60 26.22 -1.09
N ALA A 195 -3.16 25.08 -0.65
CA ALA A 195 -3.80 24.90 0.65
C ALA A 195 -3.44 23.53 1.27
N GLY A 196 -3.47 23.45 2.60
CA GLY A 196 -3.13 22.21 3.32
C GLY A 196 -1.63 21.85 3.26
N THR A 197 -1.31 20.57 3.38
CA THR A 197 0.04 20.01 3.36
C THR A 197 0.04 18.69 2.58
N HIS A 198 1.21 18.30 2.08
CA HIS A 198 1.44 16.94 1.63
C HIS A 198 1.88 16.07 2.81
N SER A 199 1.57 14.78 2.77
CA SER A 199 2.12 13.80 3.70
C SER A 199 2.46 12.53 2.93
N THR A 200 3.64 11.96 3.20
CA THR A 200 4.09 10.75 2.51
C THR A 200 5.12 9.98 3.31
N THR A 201 5.09 8.65 3.16
CA THR A 201 6.12 7.72 3.64
C THR A 201 7.22 7.49 2.60
N LEU A 202 7.06 7.99 1.36
CA LEU A 202 8.06 7.85 0.30
C LEU A 202 9.40 8.45 0.71
N ASP A 203 10.48 7.81 0.30
CA ASP A 203 11.85 8.28 0.57
C ASP A 203 12.39 9.23 -0.48
N ALA A 204 11.83 9.21 -1.68
CA ALA A 204 12.02 10.27 -2.66
C ALA A 204 10.67 10.64 -3.26
N VAL A 205 10.39 11.93 -3.33
CA VAL A 205 9.11 12.44 -3.80
C VAL A 205 9.29 13.68 -4.65
N LEU A 206 8.59 13.75 -5.77
CA LEU A 206 8.40 14.96 -6.55
C LEU A 206 7.00 15.52 -6.24
N ALA A 207 6.96 16.73 -5.71
CA ALA A 207 5.74 17.45 -5.40
C ALA A 207 5.39 18.45 -6.51
N ARG A 208 4.11 18.49 -6.87
CA ARG A 208 3.50 19.52 -7.71
C ARG A 208 2.20 19.99 -7.06
N GLN A 209 1.61 21.05 -7.59
CA GLN A 209 0.28 21.50 -7.19
C GLN A 209 -0.80 20.40 -7.33
N THR A 210 -0.63 19.48 -8.29
CA THR A 210 -1.60 18.41 -8.58
C THR A 210 -1.47 17.18 -7.67
N GLY A 211 -0.42 17.11 -6.85
CA GLY A 211 -0.14 15.99 -5.94
C GLY A 211 1.33 15.62 -5.91
N ILE A 212 1.61 14.45 -5.34
CA ILE A 212 2.96 13.91 -5.24
C ILE A 212 3.17 12.67 -6.12
N PHE A 213 4.44 12.44 -6.48
CA PHE A 213 4.88 11.39 -7.39
C PHE A 213 6.17 10.73 -6.88
N SER A 214 6.31 9.42 -7.10
CA SER A 214 7.54 8.64 -6.83
C SER A 214 8.48 8.57 -8.05
N TYR A 215 8.15 9.31 -9.11
CA TYR A 215 8.86 9.38 -10.39
C TYR A 215 8.73 10.82 -10.94
N VAL A 216 9.38 11.12 -12.07
CA VAL A 216 9.20 12.40 -12.79
C VAL A 216 8.04 12.25 -13.79
N PRO A 217 6.84 12.79 -13.53
CA PRO A 217 5.75 12.71 -14.49
C PRO A 217 5.97 13.64 -15.69
N ALA A 218 5.29 13.33 -16.78
CA ALA A 218 5.18 14.22 -17.94
C ALA A 218 4.69 15.63 -17.53
N PRO A 219 4.94 16.67 -18.35
CA PRO A 219 4.49 18.03 -18.05
C PRO A 219 2.99 18.12 -17.76
N THR A 220 2.21 17.40 -18.58
CA THR A 220 0.78 17.20 -18.39
C THR A 220 0.56 15.75 -18.00
N VAL A 221 -0.21 15.54 -16.94
CA VAL A 221 -0.61 14.20 -16.48
C VAL A 221 -2.10 14.07 -16.77
N SER A 222 -2.45 13.16 -17.67
CA SER A 222 -3.86 12.83 -17.93
C SER A 222 -4.56 12.34 -16.65
N PRO A 223 -5.86 12.63 -16.48
CA PRO A 223 -6.65 12.03 -15.40
C PRO A 223 -6.80 10.51 -15.62
N GLN A 224 -7.39 9.81 -14.66
CA GLN A 224 -7.77 8.42 -14.86
C GLN A 224 -8.74 8.27 -16.06
N ARG A 225 -8.69 7.13 -16.73
CA ARG A 225 -9.59 6.79 -17.84
C ARG A 225 -10.32 5.48 -17.55
N GLN A 226 -11.64 5.50 -17.66
CA GLN A 226 -12.47 4.30 -17.60
C GLN A 226 -12.84 3.81 -19.00
N GLU A 227 -12.71 2.50 -19.22
CA GLU A 227 -13.08 1.80 -20.46
C GLU A 227 -14.08 0.67 -20.13
N ASN A 228 -15.23 0.67 -20.81
CA ASN A 228 -16.35 -0.23 -20.49
C ASN A 228 -16.54 -1.29 -21.59
N PHE A 229 -16.60 -2.57 -21.19
CA PHE A 229 -16.75 -3.71 -22.08
C PHE A 229 -18.01 -4.50 -21.72
N PHE A 230 -19.12 -4.19 -22.41
CA PHE A 230 -20.44 -4.76 -22.08
C PHE A 230 -20.69 -6.17 -22.63
N SER A 231 -19.81 -6.69 -23.49
CA SER A 231 -19.92 -8.04 -24.03
C SER A 231 -18.53 -8.67 -24.09
N PHE A 232 -18.31 -9.64 -23.21
CA PHE A 232 -17.15 -10.52 -23.23
C PHE A 232 -17.63 -11.97 -23.21
N PRO A 233 -17.60 -12.67 -24.35
CA PRO A 233 -18.05 -14.06 -24.41
C PRO A 233 -17.04 -14.96 -23.69
N SER A 234 -17.44 -15.53 -22.55
CA SER A 234 -16.63 -16.51 -21.82
C SER A 234 -17.02 -17.93 -22.24
N THR A 235 -16.03 -18.70 -22.69
CA THR A 235 -16.23 -20.12 -22.99
C THR A 235 -16.30 -20.93 -21.70
N ILE A 236 -15.49 -20.57 -20.70
CA ILE A 236 -15.45 -21.23 -19.39
C ILE A 236 -16.75 -21.07 -18.62
N LEU A 237 -17.33 -19.86 -18.61
CA LEU A 237 -18.61 -19.60 -17.94
C LEU A 237 -19.82 -19.99 -18.81
N GLY A 238 -19.64 -20.08 -20.13
CA GLY A 238 -20.72 -20.32 -21.08
C GLY A 238 -21.71 -19.15 -21.20
N GLU A 239 -21.28 -17.93 -20.88
CA GLU A 239 -22.09 -16.71 -20.84
C GLU A 239 -21.27 -15.47 -21.20
N ASN A 240 -21.96 -14.35 -21.45
CA ASN A 240 -21.29 -13.05 -21.57
C ASN A 240 -21.02 -12.48 -20.17
N ARG A 241 -19.80 -11.98 -19.94
CA ARG A 241 -19.37 -11.42 -18.65
C ARG A 241 -18.85 -9.98 -18.80
N PRO A 242 -19.68 -8.95 -18.60
CA PRO A 242 -19.23 -7.56 -18.69
C PRO A 242 -18.11 -7.23 -17.72
N TYR A 243 -17.21 -6.35 -18.13
CA TYR A 243 -16.16 -5.80 -17.26
C TYR A 243 -15.85 -4.34 -17.61
N ARG A 244 -15.18 -3.66 -16.69
CA ARG A 244 -14.70 -2.27 -16.84
C ARG A 244 -13.24 -2.21 -16.45
N VAL A 245 -12.46 -1.36 -17.12
CA VAL A 245 -11.04 -1.13 -16.82
C VAL A 245 -10.87 0.33 -16.44
N LEU A 246 -10.27 0.60 -15.29
CA LEU A 246 -9.81 1.91 -14.88
C LEU A 246 -8.29 1.97 -15.02
N LEU A 247 -7.83 2.87 -15.88
CA LEU A 247 -6.43 3.18 -16.07
C LEU A 247 -6.02 4.33 -15.14
N PRO A 248 -4.83 4.24 -14.51
CA PRO A 248 -4.37 5.26 -13.59
C PRO A 248 -4.10 6.59 -14.32
N ARG A 249 -3.99 7.67 -13.54
CA ARG A 249 -3.54 8.97 -14.06
C ARG A 249 -2.19 8.83 -14.79
N GLY A 250 -1.97 9.62 -15.84
CA GLY A 250 -0.70 9.63 -16.56
C GLY A 250 -0.41 8.36 -17.38
N TYR A 251 -1.39 7.46 -17.53
CA TYR A 251 -1.17 6.18 -18.20
C TYR A 251 -0.65 6.38 -19.62
N ASP A 252 -1.28 7.26 -20.41
CA ASP A 252 -0.91 7.47 -21.83
C ASP A 252 0.47 8.10 -21.99
N GLU A 253 0.89 8.94 -21.04
CA GLU A 253 2.18 9.62 -21.08
C GLU A 253 3.33 8.75 -20.56
N HIS A 254 3.06 7.71 -19.76
CA HIS A 254 4.07 6.81 -19.20
C HIS A 254 4.12 5.50 -19.99
N THR A 255 4.67 5.58 -21.20
CA THR A 255 4.65 4.46 -22.17
C THR A 255 5.46 3.24 -21.74
N ASP A 256 6.46 3.42 -20.87
CA ASP A 256 7.34 2.33 -20.42
C ASP A 256 6.90 1.75 -19.06
N GLN A 257 6.01 2.45 -18.36
CA GLN A 257 5.54 2.04 -17.03
C GLN A 257 4.53 0.91 -17.13
N HIS A 258 4.72 -0.10 -16.27
CA HIS A 258 3.79 -1.22 -16.11
C HIS A 258 3.15 -1.18 -14.72
N TYR A 259 1.90 -1.62 -14.64
CA TYR A 259 1.04 -1.41 -13.47
C TYR A 259 0.55 -2.74 -12.86
N PRO A 260 0.50 -2.86 -11.52
CA PRO A 260 -0.26 -3.92 -10.87
C PRO A 260 -1.73 -3.90 -11.31
N VAL A 261 -2.39 -5.06 -11.26
CA VAL A 261 -3.80 -5.19 -11.65
C VAL A 261 -4.63 -5.70 -10.49
N LEU A 262 -5.68 -4.97 -10.14
CA LEU A 262 -6.66 -5.37 -9.14
C LEU A 262 -7.98 -5.79 -9.81
N TYR A 263 -8.38 -7.05 -9.66
CA TYR A 263 -9.69 -7.53 -10.09
C TYR A 263 -10.72 -7.33 -8.96
N MET A 264 -11.68 -6.44 -9.17
CA MET A 264 -12.77 -6.17 -8.24
C MET A 264 -14.06 -6.87 -8.67
N HIS A 265 -14.69 -7.57 -7.74
CA HIS A 265 -15.95 -8.28 -7.95
C HIS A 265 -17.16 -7.34 -7.77
N ASP A 266 -18.29 -7.69 -8.41
CA ASP A 266 -19.48 -6.83 -8.49
C ASP A 266 -19.21 -5.50 -9.21
N GLY A 267 -18.49 -5.59 -10.34
CA GLY A 267 -17.99 -4.49 -11.17
C GLY A 267 -19.00 -3.39 -11.48
N GLN A 268 -20.31 -3.73 -11.54
CA GLN A 268 -21.38 -2.77 -11.81
C GLN A 268 -21.60 -1.75 -10.68
N ASN A 269 -20.96 -1.95 -9.52
CA ASN A 269 -21.00 -1.07 -8.37
C ASN A 269 -19.60 -0.47 -8.03
N VAL A 270 -18.55 -0.73 -8.81
CA VAL A 270 -17.17 -0.42 -8.39
C VAL A 270 -16.80 1.05 -8.63
N PHE A 271 -17.08 1.59 -9.81
CA PHE A 271 -16.76 2.98 -10.17
C PHE A 271 -18.02 3.84 -10.14
N ASP A 272 -18.97 3.50 -10.99
CA ASP A 272 -20.24 4.21 -11.12
C ASP A 272 -21.31 3.72 -10.11
N ILE A 273 -22.35 4.54 -9.92
CA ILE A 273 -23.53 4.17 -9.12
C ILE A 273 -24.24 2.99 -9.79
N GLY A 274 -24.08 1.82 -9.19
CA GLY A 274 -24.76 0.59 -9.58
C GLY A 274 -26.11 0.41 -8.88
N PRO A 275 -26.77 -0.75 -9.07
CA PRO A 275 -28.08 -1.05 -8.49
C PRO A 275 -28.15 -0.99 -6.96
N PHE A 276 -27.00 -1.09 -6.28
CA PHE A 276 -26.90 -1.07 -4.83
C PHE A 276 -26.09 0.13 -4.30
N GLY A 277 -25.58 1.00 -5.18
CA GLY A 277 -24.69 2.11 -4.83
C GLY A 277 -23.33 1.97 -5.51
N SER A 278 -22.33 2.73 -5.03
CA SER A 278 -20.97 2.68 -5.55
C SER A 278 -19.93 2.55 -4.43
N TRP A 279 -18.83 1.87 -4.75
CA TRP A 279 -17.60 1.89 -3.95
C TRP A 279 -16.78 3.16 -4.14
N ASN A 280 -17.07 3.97 -5.17
CA ASN A 280 -16.29 5.13 -5.60
C ASN A 280 -14.79 4.78 -5.68
N ALA A 281 -14.46 3.62 -6.25
CA ALA A 281 -13.11 3.08 -6.24
C ALA A 281 -12.16 3.91 -7.10
N ASP A 282 -12.67 4.53 -8.16
CA ASP A 282 -11.99 5.50 -9.01
C ASP A 282 -11.59 6.76 -8.23
N GLU A 283 -12.56 7.46 -7.63
CA GLU A 283 -12.34 8.68 -6.85
C GLU A 283 -11.38 8.41 -5.67
N THR A 284 -11.59 7.29 -4.98
CA THR A 284 -10.74 6.87 -3.86
C THR A 284 -9.31 6.59 -4.32
N ALA A 285 -9.13 5.87 -5.42
CA ALA A 285 -7.81 5.59 -5.97
C ALA A 285 -7.12 6.87 -6.43
N GLU A 286 -7.84 7.79 -7.11
CA GLU A 286 -7.28 9.08 -7.52
C GLU A 286 -6.76 9.87 -6.33
N GLN A 287 -7.57 9.99 -5.27
CA GLN A 287 -7.18 10.71 -4.07
C GLN A 287 -5.97 10.08 -3.39
N MET A 288 -5.96 8.76 -3.22
CA MET A 288 -4.89 8.04 -2.55
C MET A 288 -3.57 8.09 -3.34
N MET A 289 -3.62 8.05 -4.68
CA MET A 289 -2.45 8.24 -5.55
C MET A 289 -1.93 9.69 -5.47
N ARG A 290 -2.82 10.69 -5.50
CA ARG A 290 -2.44 12.11 -5.35
C ARG A 290 -1.77 12.40 -4.02
N LEU A 291 -2.21 11.71 -2.96
CA LEU A 291 -1.63 11.77 -1.62
C LEU A 291 -0.38 10.88 -1.45
N GLY A 292 0.06 10.16 -2.49
CA GLY A 292 1.19 9.22 -2.43
C GLY A 292 1.06 8.18 -1.33
N LYS A 293 -0.17 7.73 -1.06
CA LYS A 293 -0.50 6.66 -0.11
C LYS A 293 -0.64 5.31 -0.80
N MET A 294 -0.99 5.31 -2.08
CA MET A 294 -0.99 4.11 -2.92
C MET A 294 -0.20 4.35 -4.19
N ARG A 295 0.34 3.28 -4.77
CA ARG A 295 0.93 3.29 -6.11
C ARG A 295 -0.17 3.30 -7.18
N GLU A 296 0.20 3.70 -8.38
CA GLU A 296 -0.66 3.61 -9.54
C GLU A 296 -0.90 2.14 -9.92
N ILE A 297 -2.18 1.79 -10.17
CA ILE A 297 -2.65 0.45 -10.52
C ILE A 297 -3.72 0.53 -11.60
N ILE A 298 -3.91 -0.58 -12.31
CA ILE A 298 -5.10 -0.81 -13.15
C ILE A 298 -6.14 -1.53 -12.31
N ILE A 299 -7.40 -1.07 -12.34
CA ILE A 299 -8.52 -1.73 -11.65
C ILE A 299 -9.47 -2.31 -12.70
N VAL A 300 -9.78 -3.60 -12.59
CA VAL A 300 -10.71 -4.31 -13.46
C VAL A 300 -11.96 -4.69 -12.66
N GLY A 301 -13.08 -4.00 -12.89
CA GLY A 301 -14.36 -4.32 -12.29
C GLY A 301 -15.10 -5.39 -13.10
N ILE A 302 -15.36 -6.57 -12.52
CA ILE A 302 -16.02 -7.69 -13.18
C ILE A 302 -17.48 -7.77 -12.73
N ASP A 303 -18.42 -7.62 -13.66
CA ASP A 303 -19.85 -7.64 -13.32
C ASP A 303 -20.27 -9.03 -12.86
N ASN A 304 -21.21 -9.07 -11.92
CA ASN A 304 -21.93 -10.31 -11.65
C ASN A 304 -23.14 -10.43 -12.60
N THR A 305 -23.63 -11.66 -12.78
CA THR A 305 -24.82 -11.95 -13.59
C THR A 305 -26.10 -12.10 -12.75
N GLY A 306 -26.06 -11.69 -11.48
CA GLY A 306 -27.19 -11.63 -10.56
C GLY A 306 -27.66 -12.98 -10.00
N GLY A 307 -28.55 -12.91 -9.02
CA GLY A 307 -29.29 -14.07 -8.49
C GLY A 307 -28.41 -15.27 -8.11
N SER A 308 -28.82 -16.46 -8.57
CA SER A 308 -28.12 -17.73 -8.30
C SER A 308 -26.76 -17.82 -8.98
N ALA A 309 -26.53 -17.13 -10.09
CA ALA A 309 -25.25 -17.14 -10.80
C ALA A 309 -24.15 -16.47 -9.96
N ARG A 310 -24.46 -15.36 -9.27
CA ARG A 310 -23.51 -14.74 -8.32
C ARG A 310 -23.12 -15.70 -7.17
N PHE A 311 -24.08 -16.42 -6.61
CA PHE A 311 -23.81 -17.42 -5.55
C PHE A 311 -22.98 -18.59 -6.08
N ARG A 312 -23.31 -19.09 -7.28
CA ARG A 312 -22.54 -20.11 -7.98
C ARG A 312 -21.09 -19.66 -8.15
N ASP A 313 -20.85 -18.45 -8.64
CA ASP A 313 -19.50 -17.98 -9.01
C ASP A 313 -18.63 -17.65 -7.78
N TYR A 314 -19.21 -17.11 -6.72
CA TYR A 314 -18.41 -16.58 -5.59
C TYR A 314 -18.23 -17.58 -4.43
N ILE A 315 -18.98 -18.68 -4.42
CA ILE A 315 -18.87 -19.70 -3.38
C ILE A 315 -17.92 -20.82 -3.84
N PRO A 316 -16.92 -21.19 -3.02
CA PRO A 316 -16.04 -22.32 -3.31
C PRO A 316 -16.80 -23.63 -3.50
N ALA A 317 -16.23 -24.54 -4.30
CA ALA A 317 -16.78 -25.89 -4.42
C ALA A 317 -16.80 -26.59 -3.05
N GLY A 318 -17.87 -27.35 -2.79
CA GLY A 318 -18.09 -28.02 -1.51
C GLY A 318 -18.94 -27.22 -0.53
N ASP A 319 -19.13 -25.91 -0.73
CA ASP A 319 -20.14 -25.11 -0.04
C ASP A 319 -21.32 -24.83 -0.99
N SER A 320 -22.54 -25.21 -0.61
CA SER A 320 -23.76 -25.02 -1.41
C SER A 320 -23.61 -25.52 -2.87
N THR A 321 -24.12 -24.78 -3.86
CA THR A 321 -23.93 -25.04 -5.30
C THR A 321 -22.74 -24.28 -5.88
N GLY A 322 -21.74 -23.98 -5.05
CA GLY A 322 -20.58 -23.16 -5.41
C GLY A 322 -19.72 -23.77 -6.51
N GLN A 323 -19.24 -22.91 -7.40
CA GLN A 323 -18.38 -23.19 -8.55
C GLN A 323 -17.25 -22.15 -8.63
N GLY A 324 -16.76 -21.66 -7.50
CA GLY A 324 -15.69 -20.66 -7.43
C GLY A 324 -14.46 -20.99 -8.27
N ALA A 325 -14.10 -22.27 -8.39
CA ALA A 325 -13.00 -22.70 -9.25
C ALA A 325 -13.22 -22.41 -10.75
N ILE A 326 -14.47 -22.46 -11.24
CA ILE A 326 -14.81 -22.14 -12.62
C ILE A 326 -14.71 -20.63 -12.86
N TYR A 327 -15.20 -19.82 -11.90
CA TYR A 327 -15.06 -18.38 -11.97
C TYR A 327 -13.59 -17.92 -11.91
N ALA A 328 -12.80 -18.51 -11.02
CA ALA A 328 -11.36 -18.27 -10.97
C ALA A 328 -10.66 -18.68 -12.28
N ALA A 329 -11.05 -19.82 -12.88
CA ALA A 329 -10.53 -20.25 -14.17
C ALA A 329 -10.86 -19.25 -15.29
N PHE A 330 -12.08 -18.70 -15.33
CA PHE A 330 -12.44 -17.62 -16.26
C PHE A 330 -11.49 -16.41 -16.13
N ILE A 331 -11.25 -15.94 -14.91
CA ILE A 331 -10.35 -14.79 -14.71
C ILE A 331 -8.94 -15.14 -15.17
N LYS A 332 -8.40 -16.29 -14.74
CA LYS A 332 -7.01 -16.70 -15.02
C LYS A 332 -6.74 -16.99 -16.49
N GLN A 333 -7.69 -17.62 -17.18
CA GLN A 333 -7.46 -18.23 -18.49
C GLN A 333 -8.08 -17.44 -19.65
N GLU A 334 -9.06 -16.57 -19.38
CA GLU A 334 -9.71 -15.76 -20.41
C GLU A 334 -9.52 -14.27 -20.17
N LEU A 335 -9.95 -13.75 -19.02
CA LEU A 335 -9.95 -12.30 -18.80
C LEU A 335 -8.54 -11.72 -18.59
N LYS A 336 -7.75 -12.29 -17.67
CA LYS A 336 -6.40 -11.80 -17.38
C LYS A 336 -5.50 -11.78 -18.62
N PRO A 337 -5.45 -12.82 -19.47
CA PRO A 337 -4.69 -12.75 -20.72
C PRO A 337 -5.12 -11.62 -21.65
N VAL A 338 -6.42 -11.30 -21.71
CA VAL A 338 -6.92 -10.16 -22.50
C VAL A 338 -6.46 -8.83 -21.88
N ILE A 339 -6.51 -8.69 -20.56
CA ILE A 339 -6.02 -7.48 -19.88
C ILE A 339 -4.51 -7.33 -20.08
N ASP A 340 -3.73 -8.39 -19.87
CA ASP A 340 -2.27 -8.38 -20.01
C ASP A 340 -1.83 -8.07 -21.46
N ALA A 341 -2.60 -8.49 -22.46
CA ALA A 341 -2.29 -8.27 -23.88
C ALA A 341 -2.64 -6.86 -24.37
N ASN A 342 -3.61 -6.18 -23.75
CA ASN A 342 -4.11 -4.87 -24.20
C ASN A 342 -3.61 -3.71 -23.33
N TYR A 343 -3.08 -3.99 -22.14
CA TYR A 343 -2.62 -2.97 -21.20
C TYR A 343 -1.21 -3.27 -20.65
N ARG A 344 -0.52 -2.23 -20.17
CA ARG A 344 0.82 -2.36 -19.58
C ARG A 344 0.73 -2.88 -18.15
N THR A 345 0.70 -4.19 -18.01
CA THR A 345 0.48 -4.86 -16.72
C THR A 345 1.78 -5.45 -16.15
N LEU A 346 1.90 -5.46 -14.83
CA LEU A 346 2.83 -6.34 -14.12
C LEU A 346 2.13 -7.68 -13.91
N THR A 347 2.54 -8.68 -14.69
CA THR A 347 1.77 -9.93 -14.87
C THR A 347 1.91 -10.94 -13.73
N GLY A 348 2.87 -10.74 -12.82
CA GLY A 348 3.16 -11.64 -11.71
C GLY A 348 2.04 -11.71 -10.65
N SER A 349 2.02 -12.81 -9.90
CA SER A 349 1.06 -13.06 -8.80
C SER A 349 1.16 -12.00 -7.70
N GLY A 350 2.39 -11.66 -7.31
CA GLY A 350 2.71 -10.62 -6.33
C GLY A 350 2.24 -9.21 -6.70
N THR A 351 1.83 -8.96 -7.95
CA THR A 351 1.28 -7.68 -8.45
C THR A 351 -0.15 -7.81 -8.96
N THR A 352 -0.78 -8.96 -8.76
CA THR A 352 -2.16 -9.24 -9.17
C THR A 352 -3.02 -9.45 -7.93
N GLY A 353 -4.11 -8.70 -7.82
CA GLY A 353 -5.00 -8.78 -6.66
C GLY A 353 -6.44 -9.14 -7.01
N SER A 354 -7.15 -9.59 -5.98
CA SER A 354 -8.58 -9.90 -6.01
C SER A 354 -9.27 -9.20 -4.84
N MET A 355 -10.40 -8.53 -5.09
CA MET A 355 -11.11 -7.81 -4.05
C MET A 355 -12.63 -7.85 -4.25
N GLY A 356 -13.37 -7.90 -3.15
CA GLY A 356 -14.82 -7.75 -3.18
C GLY A 356 -15.43 -7.64 -1.78
N SER A 357 -16.75 -7.47 -1.72
CA SER A 357 -17.51 -7.48 -0.47
C SER A 357 -18.45 -8.66 -0.36
N SER A 358 -18.89 -9.01 0.85
CA SER A 358 -19.90 -10.05 1.06
C SER A 358 -19.42 -11.39 0.49
N LEU A 359 -20.18 -12.03 -0.40
CA LEU A 359 -19.71 -13.18 -1.16
C LEU A 359 -18.50 -12.87 -2.06
N GLY A 360 -18.38 -11.66 -2.60
CA GLY A 360 -17.19 -11.23 -3.35
C GLY A 360 -15.94 -11.17 -2.46
N GLY A 361 -16.09 -10.85 -1.17
CA GLY A 361 -14.99 -10.91 -0.20
C GLY A 361 -14.55 -12.35 0.08
N VAL A 362 -15.52 -13.28 0.16
CA VAL A 362 -15.26 -14.72 0.24
C VAL A 362 -14.57 -15.22 -1.04
N CYS A 363 -15.01 -14.79 -2.21
CA CYS A 363 -14.41 -15.13 -3.50
C CYS A 363 -12.95 -14.65 -3.58
N ALA A 364 -12.68 -13.41 -3.15
CA ALA A 364 -11.32 -12.88 -3.08
C ALA A 364 -10.43 -13.70 -2.13
N MET A 365 -10.93 -14.04 -0.93
CA MET A 365 -10.22 -14.92 0.00
C MET A 365 -9.95 -16.30 -0.61
N TYR A 366 -10.92 -16.87 -1.31
CA TYR A 366 -10.77 -18.14 -2.02
C TYR A 366 -9.70 -18.07 -3.11
N HIS A 367 -9.64 -17.00 -3.89
CA HIS A 367 -8.58 -16.76 -4.86
C HIS A 367 -7.19 -16.74 -4.21
N GLY A 368 -7.04 -16.05 -3.08
CA GLY A 368 -5.78 -16.05 -2.34
C GLY A 368 -5.43 -17.39 -1.71
N TRP A 369 -6.39 -18.27 -1.47
CA TRP A 369 -6.14 -19.57 -0.85
C TRP A 369 -5.77 -20.64 -1.88
N ASP A 370 -6.61 -20.79 -2.90
CA ASP A 370 -6.52 -21.89 -3.87
C ASP A 370 -5.82 -21.48 -5.18
N HIS A 371 -5.62 -20.17 -5.38
CA HIS A 371 -5.07 -19.60 -6.61
C HIS A 371 -4.02 -18.51 -6.34
N HIS A 372 -3.24 -18.65 -5.26
CA HIS A 372 -2.14 -17.74 -4.92
C HIS A 372 -1.01 -17.72 -5.96
N ASP A 373 -0.96 -18.72 -6.86
CA ASP A 373 -0.13 -18.69 -8.06
C ASP A 373 -0.51 -17.56 -9.04
N THR A 374 -1.66 -16.91 -8.82
CA THR A 374 -2.11 -15.74 -9.58
C THR A 374 -2.51 -14.56 -8.70
N PHE A 375 -3.06 -14.78 -7.51
CA PHE A 375 -3.58 -13.69 -6.67
C PHE A 375 -2.89 -13.68 -5.30
N GLU A 376 -1.96 -12.75 -5.09
CA GLU A 376 -1.28 -12.59 -3.78
C GLU A 376 -1.74 -11.34 -3.02
N ARG A 377 -2.63 -10.52 -3.59
CA ARG A 377 -3.17 -9.29 -2.96
C ARG A 377 -4.67 -9.37 -2.78
N ILE A 378 -5.12 -9.60 -1.56
CA ILE A 378 -6.50 -10.00 -1.28
C ILE A 378 -7.22 -8.94 -0.46
N GLY A 379 -8.34 -8.42 -0.99
CA GLY A 379 -9.23 -7.52 -0.26
C GLY A 379 -10.58 -8.16 0.03
N SER A 380 -10.82 -8.58 1.27
CA SER A 380 -12.08 -9.18 1.70
C SER A 380 -12.86 -8.24 2.63
N PHE A 381 -13.88 -7.60 2.07
CA PHE A 381 -14.75 -6.69 2.82
C PHE A 381 -16.03 -7.39 3.30
N SER A 382 -16.39 -7.24 4.57
CA SER A 382 -17.65 -7.77 5.13
C SER A 382 -17.97 -9.22 4.69
N GLY A 383 -16.99 -10.12 4.79
CA GLY A 383 -17.09 -11.46 4.20
C GLY A 383 -18.30 -12.25 4.73
N SER A 384 -19.01 -12.92 3.81
CA SER A 384 -20.22 -13.69 4.12
C SER A 384 -19.92 -15.12 4.58
N TRP A 385 -19.13 -15.23 5.65
CA TRP A 385 -18.54 -16.49 6.16
C TRP A 385 -19.56 -17.59 6.50
N ALA A 386 -20.78 -17.21 6.91
CA ALA A 386 -21.84 -18.14 7.26
C ALA A 386 -22.33 -18.99 6.07
N PHE A 387 -22.10 -18.54 4.83
CA PHE A 387 -22.46 -19.29 3.63
C PHE A 387 -21.41 -20.31 3.21
N VAL A 388 -20.22 -20.28 3.84
CA VAL A 388 -19.06 -21.08 3.44
C VAL A 388 -18.40 -21.81 4.62
N PRO A 389 -19.17 -22.60 5.41
CA PRO A 389 -18.63 -23.28 6.59
C PRO A 389 -17.49 -24.25 6.26
N ASN A 390 -17.51 -24.91 5.09
CA ASN A 390 -16.42 -25.83 4.71
C ASN A 390 -15.16 -25.03 4.37
N PHE A 391 -15.27 -23.92 3.64
CA PHE A 391 -14.12 -23.06 3.40
C PHE A 391 -13.59 -22.41 4.68
N VAL A 392 -14.43 -21.95 5.61
CA VAL A 392 -13.98 -21.45 6.91
C VAL A 392 -13.22 -22.53 7.70
N SER A 393 -13.68 -23.78 7.65
CA SER A 393 -12.96 -24.91 8.25
C SER A 393 -11.55 -25.08 7.66
N ARG A 394 -11.41 -24.93 6.33
CA ARG A 394 -10.11 -24.92 5.64
C ARG A 394 -9.24 -23.75 6.07
N LEU A 395 -9.77 -22.52 6.07
CA LEU A 395 -9.07 -21.32 6.53
C LEU A 395 -8.51 -21.48 7.95
N ASN A 396 -9.25 -22.17 8.83
CA ASN A 396 -8.83 -22.41 10.21
C ASN A 396 -7.75 -23.49 10.35
N SER A 397 -7.71 -24.49 9.46
CA SER A 397 -6.92 -25.71 9.65
C SER A 397 -5.72 -25.84 8.71
N GLU A 398 -5.77 -25.24 7.53
CA GLU A 398 -4.68 -25.28 6.55
C GLU A 398 -3.57 -24.30 6.91
N ALA A 399 -2.38 -24.43 6.29
CA ALA A 399 -1.36 -23.40 6.40
C ALA A 399 -1.87 -22.11 5.74
N ASN A 400 -1.54 -20.95 6.29
CA ASN A 400 -1.76 -19.71 5.54
C ASN A 400 -0.85 -19.73 4.30
N PRO A 401 -1.40 -19.43 3.11
CA PRO A 401 -0.58 -19.19 1.92
C PRO A 401 0.25 -17.91 2.11
N ASP A 402 1.28 -17.73 1.29
CA ASP A 402 2.06 -16.50 1.28
C ASP A 402 1.32 -15.46 0.43
N VAL A 403 0.27 -14.84 1.01
CA VAL A 403 -0.50 -13.76 0.37
C VAL A 403 -0.74 -12.63 1.37
N ARG A 404 -0.88 -11.41 0.86
CA ARG A 404 -1.22 -10.22 1.63
C ARG A 404 -2.73 -10.03 1.70
N VAL A 405 -3.31 -10.08 2.91
CA VAL A 405 -4.76 -10.07 3.13
C VAL A 405 -5.21 -8.80 3.87
N TYR A 406 -6.02 -7.97 3.22
CA TYR A 406 -6.88 -7.00 3.88
C TYR A 406 -8.22 -7.67 4.21
N LEU A 407 -8.59 -7.66 5.49
CA LEU A 407 -9.81 -8.27 6.01
C LEU A 407 -10.59 -7.25 6.82
N ASP A 408 -11.87 -7.05 6.51
CA ASP A 408 -12.70 -6.15 7.32
C ASP A 408 -14.14 -6.62 7.52
N SER A 409 -14.79 -5.96 8.47
CA SER A 409 -16.23 -5.97 8.69
C SER A 409 -16.65 -4.68 9.38
N GLY A 410 -17.93 -4.36 9.32
CA GLY A 410 -18.55 -3.34 10.13
C GLY A 410 -18.84 -3.90 11.51
N ASP A 411 -19.61 -3.16 12.29
CA ASP A 411 -20.09 -3.61 13.60
C ASP A 411 -21.59 -3.38 13.79
N SER A 412 -22.28 -2.90 12.75
CA SER A 412 -23.65 -2.38 12.86
C SER A 412 -24.56 -2.93 11.75
N GLY A 413 -25.86 -2.68 11.88
CA GLY A 413 -26.87 -3.18 10.95
C GLY A 413 -27.15 -4.68 11.10
N THR A 414 -27.71 -5.29 10.06
CA THR A 414 -28.09 -6.72 10.05
C THR A 414 -26.88 -7.60 10.37
N SER A 415 -27.02 -8.46 11.37
CA SER A 415 -25.96 -9.37 11.84
C SER A 415 -24.62 -8.68 12.13
N ASN A 416 -24.63 -7.38 12.47
CA ASN A 416 -23.44 -6.57 12.71
C ASN A 416 -22.41 -6.64 11.57
N ASP A 417 -22.87 -6.67 10.31
CA ASP A 417 -21.99 -6.73 9.12
C ASP A 417 -20.99 -7.90 9.17
N GLY A 418 -21.40 -9.02 9.78
CA GLY A 418 -20.55 -10.22 9.90
C GLY A 418 -19.44 -10.12 10.93
N TYR A 419 -19.43 -9.09 11.80
CA TYR A 419 -18.39 -8.80 12.78
C TYR A 419 -17.81 -10.04 13.46
N TRP A 420 -18.65 -10.87 14.09
CA TRP A 420 -18.17 -12.04 14.83
C TRP A 420 -17.50 -13.10 13.95
N GLY A 421 -18.00 -13.29 12.73
CA GLY A 421 -17.41 -14.21 11.77
C GLY A 421 -16.03 -13.74 11.33
N THR A 422 -15.92 -12.47 10.95
CA THR A 422 -14.65 -11.86 10.53
C THR A 422 -13.65 -11.79 11.68
N PHE A 423 -14.10 -11.45 12.89
CA PHE A 423 -13.28 -11.39 14.09
C PHE A 423 -12.73 -12.77 14.49
N SER A 424 -13.56 -13.81 14.40
CA SER A 424 -13.13 -15.19 14.66
C SER A 424 -12.16 -15.70 13.59
N LEU A 425 -12.42 -15.37 12.32
CA LEU A 425 -11.52 -15.71 11.22
C LEU A 425 -10.15 -15.03 11.40
N ARG A 426 -10.14 -13.75 11.75
CA ARG A 426 -8.90 -13.03 12.08
C ARG A 426 -8.09 -13.78 13.15
N ASP A 427 -8.74 -14.23 14.22
CA ASP A 427 -8.05 -14.96 15.28
C ASP A 427 -7.48 -16.29 14.79
N ALA A 428 -8.21 -17.01 13.94
CA ALA A 428 -7.73 -18.24 13.32
C ALA A 428 -6.51 -18.01 12.42
N LEU A 429 -6.45 -16.89 11.69
CA LEU A 429 -5.33 -16.56 10.81
C LEU A 429 -4.04 -16.21 11.55
N VAL A 430 -4.14 -15.64 12.76
CA VAL A 430 -2.95 -15.23 13.55
C VAL A 430 -2.53 -16.24 14.62
N SER A 431 -3.44 -17.10 15.09
CA SER A 431 -3.17 -18.05 16.19
C SER A 431 -2.53 -19.37 15.73
N LYS A 432 -2.25 -19.52 14.43
CA LYS A 432 -1.70 -20.76 13.88
C LYS A 432 -0.34 -21.13 14.49
N ALA A 433 -0.10 -22.43 14.60
CA ALA A 433 1.24 -22.93 14.92
C ALA A 433 2.23 -22.49 13.83
N ALA A 434 3.52 -22.33 14.17
CA ALA A 434 4.54 -21.84 13.23
C ALA A 434 4.61 -22.65 11.91
N ALA A 435 4.40 -23.98 11.98
CA ALA A 435 4.37 -24.85 10.80
C ALA A 435 3.20 -24.58 9.83
N LEU A 436 2.17 -23.87 10.29
CA LEU A 436 1.00 -23.45 9.52
C LEU A 436 1.05 -21.95 9.16
N HIS A 437 2.21 -21.31 9.35
CA HIS A 437 2.51 -19.94 8.91
C HIS A 437 1.53 -18.87 9.48
N PRO A 438 1.52 -18.59 10.79
CA PRO A 438 0.64 -17.55 11.33
C PRO A 438 0.92 -16.20 10.68
N TYR A 439 -0.13 -15.43 10.37
CA TYR A 439 0.07 -14.06 9.90
C TYR A 439 0.44 -13.13 11.06
N ALA A 440 1.37 -12.23 10.79
CA ALA A 440 1.54 -11.01 11.59
C ALA A 440 0.57 -9.92 11.12
N ILE A 441 0.00 -9.19 12.10
CA ILE A 441 -0.81 -7.99 11.85
C ILE A 441 0.07 -6.91 11.22
N GLU A 442 -0.43 -6.19 10.22
CA GLU A 442 0.32 -5.26 9.36
C GLU A 442 1.43 -5.91 8.51
N GLY A 443 1.57 -7.25 8.59
CA GLY A 443 2.45 -8.06 7.76
C GLY A 443 1.66 -8.74 6.65
N GLY A 444 1.34 -10.02 6.82
CA GLY A 444 0.46 -10.77 5.91
C GLY A 444 -1.03 -10.51 6.09
N LEU A 445 -1.44 -9.89 7.21
CA LEU A 445 -2.84 -9.56 7.49
C LEU A 445 -3.01 -8.13 8.01
N ARG A 446 -3.88 -7.33 7.39
CA ARG A 446 -4.46 -6.12 8.00
C ARG A 446 -5.92 -6.37 8.32
N TYR A 447 -6.32 -6.10 9.56
CA TYR A 447 -7.71 -6.26 10.03
C TYR A 447 -8.31 -4.92 10.45
N VAL A 448 -9.47 -4.56 9.89
CA VAL A 448 -10.15 -3.30 10.17
C VAL A 448 -11.60 -3.54 10.60
N VAL A 449 -12.07 -2.72 11.55
CA VAL A 449 -13.49 -2.67 11.93
C VAL A 449 -14.06 -1.31 11.56
N GLY A 450 -15.13 -1.30 10.77
CA GLY A 450 -15.91 -0.11 10.44
C GLY A 450 -16.88 0.24 11.56
N PHE A 451 -16.52 1.21 12.43
CA PHE A 451 -17.37 1.61 13.55
C PHE A 451 -18.67 2.28 13.08
N GLY A 452 -19.81 1.77 13.54
CA GLY A 452 -21.14 2.25 13.11
C GLY A 452 -21.50 1.89 11.67
N GLN A 453 -20.64 1.13 10.97
CA GLN A 453 -20.81 0.83 9.56
C GLN A 453 -21.61 -0.46 9.35
N GLN A 454 -22.44 -0.45 8.31
CA GLN A 454 -23.36 -1.54 7.97
C GLN A 454 -22.91 -2.28 6.70
N HIS A 455 -23.65 -3.33 6.35
CA HIS A 455 -23.41 -4.17 5.17
C HIS A 455 -23.86 -3.49 3.87
N ASN A 456 -23.14 -2.46 3.40
CA ASN A 456 -23.45 -1.72 2.17
C ASN A 456 -22.24 -1.03 1.50
N GLU A 457 -22.47 -0.54 0.29
CA GLU A 457 -21.52 0.08 -0.63
C GLU A 457 -20.83 1.31 -0.03
N ALA A 458 -21.60 2.20 0.61
CA ALA A 458 -21.06 3.40 1.22
C ALA A 458 -20.09 3.07 2.38
N ALA A 459 -20.39 2.01 3.15
CA ALA A 459 -19.51 1.54 4.21
C ALA A 459 -18.22 0.88 3.66
N TRP A 460 -18.31 0.14 2.55
CA TRP A 460 -17.12 -0.42 1.90
C TRP A 460 -16.26 0.68 1.28
N ALA A 461 -16.87 1.66 0.60
CA ALA A 461 -16.19 2.85 0.08
C ALA A 461 -15.41 3.59 1.18
N ALA A 462 -16.02 3.79 2.36
CA ALA A 462 -15.38 4.45 3.49
C ALA A 462 -14.16 3.71 4.05
N ARG A 463 -14.04 2.40 3.82
CA ARG A 463 -12.92 1.56 4.27
C ARG A 463 -11.90 1.27 3.18
N LEU A 464 -12.27 1.45 1.91
CA LEU A 464 -11.43 1.19 0.75
C LEU A 464 -10.04 1.87 0.80
N PRO A 465 -9.88 3.11 1.32
CA PRO A 465 -8.56 3.71 1.48
C PRO A 465 -7.57 2.83 2.27
N PHE A 466 -8.02 2.16 3.33
CA PHE A 466 -7.14 1.32 4.17
C PHE A 466 -6.64 0.08 3.41
N ALA A 467 -7.48 -0.47 2.52
CA ALA A 467 -7.12 -1.60 1.68
C ALA A 467 -6.16 -1.21 0.57
N PHE A 468 -6.39 -0.09 -0.11
CA PHE A 468 -5.48 0.40 -1.15
C PHE A 468 -4.10 0.74 -0.61
N GLU A 469 -4.03 1.45 0.53
CA GLU A 469 -2.76 1.77 1.20
C GLU A 469 -1.99 0.51 1.59
N TYR A 470 -2.69 -0.55 2.01
CA TYR A 470 -2.06 -1.80 2.44
C TYR A 470 -1.65 -2.71 1.29
N LEU A 471 -2.54 -2.92 0.31
CA LEU A 471 -2.33 -3.86 -0.78
C LEU A 471 -1.46 -3.29 -1.89
N TYR A 472 -1.49 -1.96 -2.08
CA TYR A 472 -0.77 -1.26 -3.14
C TYR A 472 -0.07 -0.01 -2.60
N PRO A 473 0.80 -0.13 -1.58
CA PRO A 473 1.47 1.01 -0.98
C PRO A 473 2.33 1.75 -2.01
N ALA A 474 2.40 3.08 -1.90
CA ALA A 474 3.14 3.92 -2.87
C ALA A 474 4.62 3.54 -2.98
N SER A 475 5.20 3.07 -1.89
CA SER A 475 6.59 2.64 -1.73
C SER A 475 6.96 1.37 -2.49
N GLU A 476 5.98 0.63 -3.03
CA GLU A 476 6.23 -0.45 -3.99
C GLU A 476 6.44 0.04 -5.43
N SER A 477 6.22 1.33 -5.71
CA SER A 477 6.49 1.88 -7.03
C SER A 477 8.00 1.88 -7.30
N PRO A 478 8.44 1.58 -8.54
CA PRO A 478 9.82 1.84 -8.94
C PRO A 478 10.18 3.31 -8.63
N ASN A 479 11.17 3.53 -7.78
CA ASN A 479 11.56 4.89 -7.36
C ASN A 479 12.63 5.45 -8.30
N GLY A 480 12.20 5.97 -9.44
CA GLY A 480 13.09 6.59 -10.44
C GLY A 480 13.73 7.92 -9.97
N LEU A 481 13.29 8.49 -8.84
CA LEU A 481 13.79 9.77 -8.33
C LEU A 481 15.16 9.66 -7.64
N ALA A 482 15.51 8.49 -7.11
CA ALA A 482 16.80 8.27 -6.45
C ALA A 482 17.99 8.56 -7.40
N GLY A 483 17.85 8.22 -8.68
CA GLY A 483 18.87 8.50 -9.71
C GLY A 483 18.99 9.99 -10.04
N VAL A 484 17.89 10.76 -10.02
CA VAL A 484 17.87 12.19 -10.40
C VAL A 484 18.67 13.06 -9.43
N VAL A 485 18.69 12.67 -8.15
CA VAL A 485 19.33 13.44 -7.07
C VAL A 485 20.77 12.99 -6.86
N LEU A 486 21.03 11.69 -6.94
CA LEU A 486 22.39 11.15 -6.77
C LEU A 486 23.26 11.40 -8.00
N ALA A 487 22.72 11.38 -9.22
CA ALA A 487 23.49 11.63 -10.44
C ALA A 487 23.90 13.10 -10.61
N ARG A 488 23.24 14.04 -9.92
CA ARG A 488 23.64 15.47 -9.91
C ARG A 488 24.56 15.84 -8.76
N ARG A 489 24.48 15.14 -7.62
CA ARG A 489 25.31 15.40 -6.43
C ARG A 489 26.71 14.81 -6.46
N ALA A 490 27.07 14.14 -7.54
CA ALA A 490 28.37 13.54 -7.65
C ALA A 490 29.32 14.62 -8.20
N ASP A 491 29.81 15.52 -7.35
CA ASP A 491 31.12 16.13 -7.58
C ASP A 491 32.15 15.01 -7.39
N VAL A 492 32.25 14.13 -8.39
CA VAL A 492 33.03 12.89 -8.32
C VAL A 492 34.51 13.21 -8.20
N ASN A 493 34.92 14.39 -8.69
CA ASN A 493 36.30 14.83 -8.72
C ASN A 493 36.71 15.78 -7.56
N GLY A 494 35.77 16.23 -6.73
CA GLY A 494 35.99 17.02 -5.52
C GLY A 494 36.38 18.49 -5.76
N ASN A 495 35.99 19.07 -6.90
CA ASN A 495 36.37 20.42 -7.30
C ASN A 495 35.36 21.51 -6.89
N GLY A 496 34.22 21.13 -6.30
CA GLY A 496 33.15 22.03 -5.85
C GLY A 496 32.25 22.57 -6.96
N LEU A 497 32.33 22.02 -8.17
CA LEU A 497 31.51 22.36 -9.35
C LEU A 497 30.84 21.08 -9.85
N GLU A 498 29.51 21.12 -10.07
CA GLU A 498 28.79 20.02 -10.73
C GLU A 498 28.81 20.26 -12.25
N ASP A 499 29.66 19.56 -13.00
CA ASP A 499 29.83 19.75 -14.45
C ASP A 499 29.83 18.44 -15.28
N VAL A 500 30.04 18.56 -16.60
CA VAL A 500 29.93 17.42 -17.53
C VAL A 500 31.02 16.36 -17.30
N GLU A 501 32.17 16.74 -16.72
CA GLU A 501 33.27 15.83 -16.41
C GLU A 501 32.89 14.86 -15.29
N ASP A 502 32.05 15.28 -14.34
CA ASP A 502 31.52 14.42 -13.28
C ASP A 502 30.63 13.29 -13.83
N LEU A 503 29.87 13.59 -14.89
CA LEU A 503 29.04 12.61 -15.59
C LEU A 503 29.90 11.57 -16.31
N TYR A 504 31.04 11.98 -16.91
CA TYR A 504 31.98 11.08 -17.57
C TYR A 504 32.79 10.22 -16.57
N ALA A 505 33.10 10.74 -15.39
CA ALA A 505 33.75 9.98 -14.31
C ALA A 505 32.83 8.89 -13.74
N PHE A 506 31.52 9.13 -13.72
CA PHE A 506 30.51 8.14 -13.36
C PHE A 506 30.41 7.00 -14.40
N GLU A 507 30.51 7.32 -15.70
CA GLU A 507 30.45 6.32 -16.78
C GLU A 507 31.76 5.51 -16.95
N SER A 508 32.90 6.01 -16.47
CA SER A 508 34.22 5.36 -16.61
C SER A 508 34.51 4.31 -15.52
N GLY A 509 33.69 4.23 -14.47
CA GLY A 509 33.80 3.19 -13.43
C GLY A 509 34.92 3.42 -12.40
N GLU A 510 35.48 4.62 -12.32
CA GLU A 510 36.51 4.96 -11.32
C GLU A 510 35.89 5.56 -10.05
N GLY A 511 35.19 4.74 -9.25
CA GLY A 511 34.67 5.14 -7.93
C GLY A 511 34.25 3.92 -7.08
N PRO A 512 34.43 3.95 -5.73
CA PRO A 512 34.39 2.74 -4.90
C PRO A 512 32.98 2.21 -4.53
N TYR A 513 31.90 2.63 -5.21
CA TYR A 513 30.53 2.19 -4.89
C TYR A 513 29.75 1.77 -6.13
N LEU A 514 29.93 0.52 -6.53
CA LEU A 514 29.05 -0.16 -7.49
C LEU A 514 28.86 -1.61 -7.07
N ASP A 515 27.76 -1.90 -6.36
CA ASP A 515 26.99 -3.15 -6.52
C ASP A 515 25.65 -3.09 -5.76
N VAL A 516 24.60 -2.49 -6.35
CA VAL A 516 23.21 -2.69 -5.88
C VAL A 516 22.22 -2.63 -7.06
N ILE A 517 22.34 -3.53 -8.05
CA ILE A 517 21.18 -3.98 -8.82
C ILE A 517 21.37 -5.48 -9.10
N ARG A 518 20.74 -6.31 -8.27
CA ARG A 518 20.74 -7.76 -8.40
C ARG A 518 19.41 -8.27 -8.94
N ASP A 519 18.93 -7.71 -10.05
CA ASP A 519 17.72 -8.22 -10.72
C ASP A 519 18.10 -8.64 -12.14
N GLY A 520 18.12 -9.96 -12.37
CA GLY A 520 18.68 -10.61 -13.55
C GLY A 520 17.89 -10.41 -14.85
N VAL A 521 17.99 -9.23 -15.46
CA VAL A 521 17.58 -8.98 -16.85
C VAL A 521 18.73 -8.34 -17.61
N SER A 522 19.22 -9.05 -18.63
CA SER A 522 20.24 -8.61 -19.57
C SER A 522 19.68 -7.60 -20.57
N SER A 523 20.18 -6.36 -20.59
CA SER A 523 21.08 -5.83 -21.63
C SER A 523 21.21 -4.31 -21.48
N VAL A 524 22.44 -3.86 -21.23
CA VAL A 524 22.81 -2.44 -21.05
C VAL A 524 23.13 -1.78 -22.41
N ASP A 525 23.04 -2.54 -23.51
CA ASP A 525 23.58 -2.15 -24.81
C ASP A 525 22.57 -1.42 -25.72
N GLU A 526 21.26 -1.63 -25.57
CA GLU A 526 20.25 -0.98 -26.42
C GLU A 526 20.04 0.51 -26.06
N ASN A 527 20.05 0.86 -24.77
CA ASN A 527 19.98 2.26 -24.30
C ASN A 527 21.22 3.09 -24.66
N ARG A 528 22.38 2.46 -24.89
CA ARG A 528 23.63 3.14 -25.27
C ARG A 528 23.64 3.64 -26.71
N ALA A 529 22.94 2.95 -27.62
CA ALA A 529 22.90 3.32 -29.03
C ALA A 529 21.90 4.44 -29.31
N GLU A 530 20.76 4.43 -28.62
CA GLU A 530 19.67 5.39 -28.81
C GLU A 530 20.06 6.80 -28.30
N LEU A 531 20.69 6.88 -27.12
CA LEU A 531 21.22 8.13 -26.53
C LEU A 531 22.38 8.74 -27.34
N ARG A 532 23.26 7.92 -27.94
CA ARG A 532 24.33 8.41 -28.83
C ARG A 532 23.80 9.01 -30.13
N SER A 533 22.63 8.57 -30.60
CA SER A 533 22.04 9.08 -31.83
C SER A 533 21.39 10.46 -31.64
N ILE A 534 20.83 10.70 -30.44
CA ILE A 534 20.21 11.97 -30.04
C ILE A 534 21.28 13.08 -29.85
N LEU A 535 22.45 12.73 -29.31
CA LEU A 535 23.54 13.70 -29.10
C LEU A 535 24.20 14.18 -30.40
N ARG A 536 24.30 13.36 -31.45
CA ARG A 536 24.90 13.77 -32.73
C ARG A 536 23.99 14.64 -33.61
N ALA A 537 22.68 14.59 -33.42
CA ALA A 537 21.73 15.43 -34.17
C ALA A 537 21.71 16.89 -33.66
N GLY A 538 22.06 17.11 -32.38
CA GLY A 538 22.14 18.44 -31.78
C GLY A 538 23.38 19.24 -32.19
N GLU A 539 24.48 18.58 -32.57
CA GLU A 539 25.75 19.24 -32.89
C GLU A 539 25.81 19.85 -34.30
N THR A 540 24.82 19.62 -35.17
CA THR A 540 24.84 20.18 -36.55
C THR A 540 24.09 21.51 -36.69
N LEU A 541 23.38 21.97 -35.66
CA LEU A 541 22.58 23.21 -35.74
C LEU A 541 23.28 24.46 -35.17
N GLU A 542 24.40 24.31 -34.45
CA GLU A 542 25.17 25.45 -33.91
C GLU A 542 26.47 25.81 -34.68
N MET A 543 26.85 25.05 -35.72
CA MET A 543 28.08 25.34 -36.50
C MET A 543 27.88 26.11 -37.83
N LEU A 544 26.75 26.81 -38.03
CA LEU A 544 26.55 27.71 -39.19
C LEU A 544 26.16 29.16 -38.83
N GLY A 545 26.52 29.61 -37.63
CA GLY A 545 26.40 31.01 -37.22
C GLY A 545 27.76 31.67 -36.97
N THR A 546 28.22 32.50 -37.90
CA THR A 546 29.27 33.53 -37.74
C THR A 546 30.72 33.09 -37.44
N ARG A 547 31.51 32.88 -38.51
CA ARG A 547 32.57 33.83 -38.96
C ARG A 547 33.08 33.47 -40.35
#